data_AF-A0A2D9VDD7-F1
#
_entry.id   AF-A0A2D9VDD7-F1
#
_cell.length_a   1.000
_cell.length_b   1.000
_cell.length_c   1.000
_cell.angle_alpha   90.00
_cell.angle_beta   90.00
_cell.angle_gamma   90.00
#
_symmetry.space_group_name_H-M   'P 1'
#
loop_
_entity.id
_entity.type
_entity.pdbx_description
1 polymer ?
#
loop_
_entity_poly.entity_id
_entity_poly.type
_entity_poly.pdbx_seq_one_letter_code
_entity_poly.pdbx_strand_id
1 'polypeptide(L)'
;ELIQEEIDNYGTLDEYNIFSNQEGWLNRYSITLEEYFSNRISLGIYCEYLQRFNQFSNFTELTSDDRWPIVTDLITGYTYQNTYLEDVDVPPVYTNNITDIPEEEDGFLVQDLNPNYYVGFYPKYTNFNLNFSFKWEYNQSSDIYVIYRLTKSVNGKIFNTIDDFFMYSDDDIWTERYFDASFFIKFNYWFNI
;
A
#
# COMPACT_ATOMS: atom_id res chain seq x y z
N GLU A 1 -42.59 1.45 5.26
CA GLU A 1 -42.63 2.86 5.72
C GLU A 1 -41.87 3.07 7.03
N LEU A 2 -41.97 2.20 8.03
CA LEU A 2 -41.29 2.38 9.33
C LEU A 2 -39.76 2.14 9.38
N ILE A 3 -39.09 1.85 8.26
CA ILE A 3 -37.62 1.61 8.23
C ILE A 3 -36.87 2.81 7.63
N GLN A 4 -37.55 3.65 6.85
CA GLN A 4 -36.92 4.81 6.21
C GLN A 4 -36.82 6.00 7.18
N GLU A 5 -37.75 6.11 8.13
CA GLU A 5 -37.84 7.21 9.10
C GLU A 5 -36.81 7.12 10.24
N GLU A 6 -36.19 5.95 10.45
CA GLU A 6 -35.12 5.75 11.44
C GLU A 6 -33.73 6.13 10.90
N ILE A 7 -33.57 6.21 9.57
CA ILE A 7 -32.31 6.62 8.92
C ILE A 7 -32.19 8.15 8.86
N ASP A 8 -33.32 8.87 8.80
CA ASP A 8 -33.33 10.34 8.68
C ASP A 8 -33.04 11.08 10.01
N ASN A 9 -32.85 10.35 11.13
CA ASN A 9 -32.70 10.92 12.48
C ASN A 9 -31.26 10.92 13.03
N TYR A 10 -30.32 10.32 12.30
CA TYR A 10 -28.89 10.57 12.49
C TYR A 10 -28.50 11.62 11.45
N GLY A 11 -28.03 12.77 11.92
CA GLY A 11 -27.63 13.89 11.07
C GLY A 11 -26.80 13.43 9.89
N THR A 12 -26.96 14.11 8.75
CA THR A 12 -26.10 13.95 7.58
C THR A 12 -24.67 13.73 8.03
N LEU A 13 -24.05 12.60 7.66
CA LEU A 13 -22.61 12.42 7.79
C LEU A 13 -21.96 13.65 7.18
N ASP A 14 -21.43 14.54 8.02
CA ASP A 14 -20.77 15.74 7.54
C ASP A 14 -19.59 15.30 6.67
N GLU A 15 -19.67 15.58 5.37
CA GLU A 15 -18.62 15.22 4.43
C GLU A 15 -17.44 16.17 4.61
N TYR A 16 -16.40 15.69 5.29
CA TYR A 16 -15.16 16.44 5.47
C TYR A 16 -14.26 16.32 4.23
N ASN A 17 -13.90 17.46 3.65
CA ASN A 17 -12.96 17.53 2.53
C ASN A 17 -11.56 17.89 3.03
N ILE A 18 -10.75 16.87 3.35
CA ILE A 18 -9.40 17.04 3.86
C ILE A 18 -8.36 16.97 2.73
N PHE A 19 -7.44 17.92 2.73
CA PHE A 19 -6.31 18.04 1.81
C PHE A 19 -5.00 17.98 2.58
N SER A 20 -3.92 17.62 1.88
CA SER A 20 -2.57 17.62 2.44
C SER A 20 -1.54 17.92 1.37
N ASN A 21 -0.38 18.41 1.81
CA ASN A 21 0.81 18.40 0.99
C ASN A 21 1.36 16.97 0.92
N GLN A 22 1.75 16.54 -0.29
CA GLN A 22 2.41 15.28 -0.50
C GLN A 22 3.83 15.52 -1.02
N GLU A 23 4.81 14.99 -0.28
CA GLU A 23 6.20 14.90 -0.73
C GLU A 23 6.60 13.43 -0.88
N GLY A 24 7.51 13.12 -1.78
CA GLY A 24 7.87 11.72 -2.02
C GLY A 24 8.90 11.52 -3.11
N TRP A 25 9.28 10.26 -3.28
CA TRP A 25 10.21 9.82 -4.31
C TRP A 25 9.85 8.41 -4.80
N LEU A 26 10.34 8.09 -5.99
CA LEU A 26 10.16 6.79 -6.64
C LEU A 26 11.49 6.35 -7.25
N ASN A 27 12.02 5.23 -6.77
CA ASN A 27 13.19 4.58 -7.32
C ASN A 27 12.74 3.29 -8.01
N ARG A 28 13.11 3.13 -9.29
CA ARG A 28 12.83 1.93 -10.08
C ARG A 28 14.08 1.48 -10.80
N TYR A 29 14.43 0.21 -10.62
CA TYR A 29 15.55 -0.45 -11.27
C TYR A 29 15.04 -1.69 -11.96
N SER A 30 15.27 -1.80 -13.27
CA SER A 30 14.78 -2.93 -14.06
C SER A 30 15.90 -3.49 -14.93
N ILE A 31 15.98 -4.82 -14.97
CA ILE A 31 16.90 -5.59 -15.81
C ILE A 31 16.05 -6.48 -16.71
N THR A 32 16.24 -6.35 -18.01
CA THR A 32 15.64 -7.23 -19.02
C THR A 32 16.76 -7.80 -19.86
N LEU A 33 16.83 -9.13 -19.94
CA LEU A 33 17.78 -9.88 -20.76
C LEU A 33 17.03 -10.92 -21.57
N GLU A 34 17.29 -10.97 -22.86
CA GLU A 34 16.83 -12.01 -23.76
C GLU A 34 18.02 -12.46 -24.60
N GLU A 35 18.42 -13.72 -24.47
CA GLU A 35 19.62 -14.25 -25.09
C GLU A 35 19.33 -15.60 -25.76
N TYR A 36 19.86 -15.76 -26.97
CA TYR A 36 19.74 -16.96 -27.79
C TYR A 36 21.12 -17.59 -27.95
N PHE A 37 21.52 -18.44 -27.00
CA PHE A 37 22.82 -19.09 -27.02
C PHE A 37 23.01 -20.04 -28.21
N SER A 38 21.91 -20.60 -28.73
CA SER A 38 21.87 -21.37 -29.97
C SER A 38 20.47 -21.37 -30.57
N ASN A 39 20.29 -22.00 -31.73
CA ASN A 39 18.95 -22.27 -32.26
C ASN A 39 18.11 -23.20 -31.37
N ARG A 40 18.68 -23.81 -30.32
CA ARG A 40 18.00 -24.74 -29.42
C ARG A 40 17.85 -24.23 -27.99
N ILE A 41 18.55 -23.16 -27.61
CA ILE A 41 18.61 -22.71 -26.22
C ILE A 41 18.37 -21.20 -26.19
N SER A 42 17.37 -20.78 -25.42
CA SER A 42 17.11 -19.38 -25.13
C SER A 42 16.83 -19.14 -23.66
N LEU A 43 17.17 -17.94 -23.22
CA LEU A 43 17.02 -17.45 -21.86
C LEU A 43 16.33 -16.10 -21.89
N GLY A 44 15.27 -15.95 -21.08
CA GLY A 44 14.62 -14.70 -20.78
C GLY A 44 14.70 -14.40 -19.29
N ILE A 45 15.10 -13.20 -18.94
CA ILE A 45 15.11 -12.68 -17.57
C ILE A 45 14.46 -11.30 -17.60
N TYR A 46 13.46 -11.12 -16.75
CA TYR A 46 12.95 -9.81 -16.37
C TYR A 46 13.01 -9.71 -14.86
N CYS A 47 13.60 -8.64 -14.36
CA CYS A 47 13.72 -8.35 -12.95
C CYS A 47 13.42 -6.87 -12.73
N GLU A 48 12.58 -6.55 -11.76
CA GLU A 48 12.29 -5.18 -11.34
C GLU A 48 12.36 -5.07 -9.83
N TYR A 49 13.00 -4.00 -9.36
CA TYR A 49 13.00 -3.56 -7.98
C TYR A 49 12.47 -2.13 -7.91
N LEU A 50 11.44 -1.92 -7.10
CA LEU A 50 10.70 -0.67 -6.96
C LEU A 50 10.65 -0.26 -5.50
N GLN A 51 10.95 1.00 -5.23
CA GLN A 51 10.71 1.64 -3.95
C GLN A 51 9.96 2.96 -4.16
N ARG A 52 8.90 3.16 -3.40
CA ARG A 52 8.08 4.36 -3.40
C ARG A 52 7.92 4.85 -1.97
N PHE A 53 8.25 6.11 -1.76
CA PHE A 53 8.00 6.81 -0.52
C PHE A 53 7.10 8.01 -0.78
N ASN A 54 6.06 8.18 0.04
CA ASN A 54 5.24 9.37 0.12
C ASN A 54 5.07 9.74 1.59
N GLN A 55 5.02 11.04 1.84
CA GLN A 55 4.75 11.62 3.13
C GLN A 55 3.69 12.71 2.96
N PHE A 56 2.63 12.61 3.76
CA PHE A 56 1.53 13.55 3.84
C PHE A 56 1.75 14.49 5.03
N SER A 57 1.54 15.78 4.82
CA SER A 57 1.77 16.84 5.81
C SER A 57 0.86 18.04 5.56
N ASN A 58 0.84 19.01 6.48
CA ASN A 58 0.06 20.25 6.36
C ASN A 58 -1.40 19.96 5.98
N PHE A 59 -2.07 19.16 6.79
CA PHE A 59 -3.47 18.85 6.58
C PHE A 59 -4.32 20.12 6.69
N THR A 60 -5.34 20.23 5.84
CA THR A 60 -6.28 21.35 5.79
C THR A 60 -7.65 20.85 5.41
N GLU A 61 -8.70 21.54 5.84
CA GLU A 61 -10.09 21.23 5.54
C GLU A 61 -10.67 22.32 4.61
N LEU A 62 -11.45 21.91 3.61
CA LEU A 62 -12.29 22.84 2.84
C LEU A 62 -13.70 22.84 3.42
N THR A 63 -14.03 23.91 4.14
CA THR A 63 -15.38 24.12 4.69
C THR A 63 -16.33 24.66 3.62
N SER A 64 -17.64 24.63 3.88
CA SER A 64 -18.66 25.16 2.95
C SER A 64 -18.54 26.66 2.72
N ASP A 65 -17.98 27.40 3.68
CA ASP A 65 -17.94 28.86 3.67
C ASP A 65 -16.61 29.40 3.12
N ASP A 66 -15.59 28.55 3.03
CA ASP A 66 -14.26 28.92 2.58
C ASP A 66 -14.03 28.67 1.10
N ARG A 67 -13.32 29.59 0.45
CA ARG A 67 -12.88 29.43 -0.94
C ARG A 67 -11.68 28.47 -1.07
N TRP A 68 -10.86 28.39 -0.03
CA TRP A 68 -9.60 27.65 -0.03
C TRP A 68 -9.50 26.79 1.23
N PRO A 69 -8.82 25.63 1.18
CA PRO A 69 -8.61 24.82 2.37
C PRO A 69 -7.83 25.60 3.45
N ILE A 70 -8.27 25.48 4.69
CA ILE A 70 -7.66 26.12 5.86
C ILE A 70 -7.36 25.09 6.95
N VAL A 71 -6.53 25.47 7.92
CA VAL A 71 -6.32 24.66 9.12
C VAL A 71 -7.47 24.96 10.09
N THR A 72 -8.21 23.92 10.49
CA THR A 72 -9.34 24.01 11.40
C THR A 72 -9.07 23.27 12.71
N ASP A 73 -9.96 23.44 13.68
CA ASP A 73 -9.92 22.72 14.96
C ASP A 73 -10.11 21.21 14.76
N LEU A 74 -10.79 20.77 13.70
CA LEU A 74 -10.85 19.36 13.27
C LEU A 74 -9.44 18.81 12.99
N ILE A 75 -8.60 19.59 12.30
CA ILE A 75 -7.25 19.16 11.91
C ILE A 75 -6.29 19.17 13.10
N THR A 76 -6.42 20.15 13.99
CA THR A 76 -5.42 20.42 15.04
C THR A 76 -5.81 19.92 16.43
N GLY A 77 -7.09 19.63 16.65
CA GLY A 77 -7.64 19.43 17.99
C GLY A 77 -7.78 20.76 18.73
N TYR A 78 -8.59 20.77 19.78
CA TYR A 78 -8.83 21.96 20.59
C TYR A 78 -9.23 21.59 22.01
N THR A 79 -9.10 22.53 22.94
CA THR A 79 -9.53 22.38 24.33
C THR A 79 -10.66 23.36 24.61
N TYR A 80 -11.72 22.91 25.26
CA TYR A 80 -12.81 23.76 25.71
C TYR A 80 -13.21 23.43 27.14
N GLN A 81 -13.87 24.38 27.81
CA GLN A 81 -14.34 24.19 29.18
C GLN A 81 -15.79 23.69 29.18
N ASN A 82 -16.05 22.55 29.82
CA ASN A 82 -17.39 21.98 29.92
C ASN A 82 -18.26 22.73 30.95
N THR A 83 -19.53 22.33 31.08
CA THR A 83 -20.50 22.93 32.02
C THR A 83 -20.08 22.85 33.49
N TYR A 84 -19.14 21.96 33.83
CA TYR A 84 -18.59 21.78 35.18
C TYR A 84 -17.29 22.56 35.42
N LEU A 85 -16.92 23.46 34.50
CA LEU A 85 -15.68 24.22 34.54
C LEU A 85 -14.41 23.36 34.41
N GLU A 86 -14.52 22.17 33.85
CA GLU A 86 -13.39 21.29 33.57
C GLU A 86 -12.94 21.45 32.12
N ASP A 87 -11.62 21.42 31.90
CA ASP A 87 -11.04 21.46 30.56
C ASP A 87 -11.20 20.08 29.91
N VAL A 88 -11.79 20.05 28.71
CA VAL A 88 -11.99 18.86 27.88
C VAL A 88 -11.18 19.02 26.61
N ASP A 89 -10.30 18.06 26.37
CA ASP A 89 -9.46 18.01 25.17
C ASP A 89 -10.16 17.22 24.06
N VAL A 90 -10.37 17.86 22.91
CA VAL A 90 -10.83 17.23 21.68
C VAL A 90 -9.62 16.95 20.80
N PRO A 91 -9.37 15.68 20.47
CA PRO A 91 -8.18 15.33 19.71
C PRO A 91 -8.33 15.69 18.21
N PRO A 92 -7.23 15.81 17.46
CA PRO A 92 -7.27 16.06 16.01
C PRO A 92 -7.86 14.87 15.24
N VAL A 93 -8.27 15.09 13.99
CA VAL A 93 -8.84 14.04 13.13
C VAL A 93 -7.91 12.85 12.91
N TYR A 94 -6.59 13.05 12.87
CA TYR A 94 -5.63 11.97 12.66
C TYR A 94 -4.85 11.62 13.92
N THR A 95 -4.76 10.32 14.21
CA THR A 95 -3.92 9.76 15.27
C THR A 95 -2.73 8.97 14.72
N ASN A 96 -1.64 8.98 15.47
CA ASN A 96 -0.48 8.11 15.22
C ASN A 96 -0.50 6.86 16.12
N ASN A 97 -1.44 6.78 17.06
CA ASN A 97 -1.47 5.75 18.09
C ASN A 97 -2.59 4.73 17.83
N ILE A 98 -2.22 3.45 17.83
CA ILE A 98 -3.13 2.32 17.61
C ILE A 98 -4.09 2.09 18.79
N THR A 99 -3.71 2.53 19.99
CA THR A 99 -4.52 2.34 21.21
C THR A 99 -5.56 3.43 21.42
N ASP A 100 -5.47 4.52 20.66
CA ASP A 100 -6.28 5.72 20.86
C ASP A 100 -7.36 5.85 19.79
N ILE A 101 -7.55 4.84 18.93
CA ILE A 101 -8.74 4.75 18.07
C ILE A 101 -9.89 4.41 19.04
N PRO A 102 -10.77 5.35 19.39
CA PRO A 102 -11.80 5.07 20.37
C PRO A 102 -12.73 4.02 19.76
N GLU A 103 -12.94 2.90 20.46
CA GLU A 103 -14.17 2.14 20.24
C GLU A 103 -15.31 3.12 20.55
N GLU A 104 -16.11 3.46 19.54
CA GLU A 104 -17.16 4.49 19.55
C GLU A 104 -17.70 4.78 20.96
N GLU A 105 -17.13 5.79 21.63
CA GLU A 105 -17.57 6.21 22.95
C GLU A 105 -18.21 7.60 22.82
N ASP A 106 -19.52 7.63 23.02
CA ASP A 106 -20.33 8.81 23.33
C ASP A 106 -20.03 10.10 22.53
N GLY A 107 -20.14 10.01 21.19
CA GLY A 107 -20.33 11.19 20.34
C GLY A 107 -19.09 12.07 20.12
N PHE A 108 -17.89 11.60 20.47
CA PHE A 108 -16.63 12.24 20.07
C PHE A 108 -16.14 11.72 18.71
N LEU A 109 -15.41 12.57 17.98
CA LEU A 109 -14.84 12.24 16.66
C LEU A 109 -13.97 10.99 16.75
N VAL A 110 -14.32 9.95 16.01
CA VAL A 110 -13.45 8.79 15.78
C VAL A 110 -12.20 9.31 15.07
N GLN A 111 -11.04 9.24 15.72
CA GLN A 111 -9.78 9.61 15.08
C GLN A 111 -9.42 8.58 14.01
N ASP A 112 -9.09 9.05 12.82
CA ASP A 112 -8.56 8.23 11.75
C ASP A 112 -7.06 7.96 11.92
N LEU A 113 -6.59 6.83 11.42
CA LEU A 113 -5.15 6.57 11.36
C LEU A 113 -4.49 7.58 10.41
N ASN A 114 -3.40 8.20 10.86
CA ASN A 114 -2.64 9.13 10.04
C ASN A 114 -2.26 8.49 8.68
N PRO A 115 -2.53 9.17 7.54
CA PRO A 115 -2.27 8.67 6.19
C PRO A 115 -0.85 8.15 5.93
N ASN A 116 0.14 8.59 6.72
CA ASN A 116 1.52 8.11 6.64
C ASN A 116 1.75 6.69 7.18
N TYR A 117 0.78 6.16 7.94
CA TYR A 117 0.78 4.79 8.45
C TYR A 117 -0.31 3.94 7.80
N TYR A 118 -1.32 4.56 7.18
CA TYR A 118 -2.37 3.81 6.51
C TYR A 118 -1.85 3.07 5.27
N VAL A 119 -1.85 1.74 5.33
CA VAL A 119 -1.33 0.87 4.27
C VAL A 119 -2.06 1.06 2.94
N GLY A 120 -3.36 1.40 2.94
CA GLY A 120 -4.13 1.63 1.71
C GLY A 120 -3.58 2.77 0.82
N PHE A 121 -2.83 3.72 1.38
CA PHE A 121 -2.21 4.81 0.61
C PHE A 121 -0.81 4.50 0.08
N TYR A 122 -0.25 3.34 0.43
CA TYR A 122 1.11 2.93 0.04
C TYR A 122 2.17 4.02 0.30
N PRO A 123 2.23 4.63 1.50
CA PRO A 123 3.17 5.69 1.81
C PRO A 123 4.62 5.18 1.81
N LYS A 124 4.84 3.90 2.11
CA LYS A 124 6.17 3.26 2.13
C LYS A 124 6.08 1.91 1.45
N TYR A 125 6.36 1.84 0.17
CA TYR A 125 6.16 0.62 -0.60
C TYR A 125 7.46 0.15 -1.26
N THR A 126 7.81 -1.11 -1.03
CA THR A 126 8.93 -1.79 -1.68
C THR A 126 8.41 -3.03 -2.39
N ASN A 127 8.74 -3.21 -3.67
CA ASN A 127 8.34 -4.35 -4.47
C ASN A 127 9.51 -4.90 -5.29
N PHE A 128 9.50 -6.22 -5.45
CA PHE A 128 10.39 -6.95 -6.32
C PHE A 128 9.58 -7.91 -7.18
N ASN A 129 9.92 -7.97 -8.46
CA ASN A 129 9.29 -8.85 -9.42
C ASN A 129 10.36 -9.49 -10.31
N LEU A 130 10.41 -10.82 -10.35
CA LEU A 130 11.34 -11.60 -11.17
C LEU A 130 10.55 -12.61 -12.00
N ASN A 131 10.81 -12.60 -13.29
CA ASN A 131 10.39 -13.61 -14.25
C ASN A 131 11.62 -14.17 -14.95
N PHE A 132 11.85 -15.45 -14.77
CA PHE A 132 12.89 -16.22 -15.45
C PHE A 132 12.21 -17.23 -16.37
N SER A 133 12.66 -17.30 -17.61
CA SER A 133 12.24 -18.29 -18.58
C SER A 133 13.44 -18.90 -19.28
N PHE A 134 13.42 -20.22 -19.42
CA PHE A 134 14.45 -20.97 -20.13
C PHE A 134 13.76 -21.94 -21.07
N LYS A 135 14.17 -21.94 -22.33
CA LYS A 135 13.72 -22.88 -23.35
C LYS A 135 14.91 -23.71 -23.82
N TRP A 136 14.69 -25.02 -23.90
CA TRP A 136 15.63 -25.95 -24.52
C TRP A 136 14.93 -26.91 -25.48
N GLU A 137 15.30 -26.86 -26.75
CA GLU A 137 14.94 -27.85 -27.77
C GLU A 137 15.90 -29.05 -27.63
N TYR A 138 15.44 -30.07 -26.93
CA TYR A 138 16.24 -31.27 -26.64
C TYR A 138 16.52 -32.08 -27.92
N ASN A 139 15.50 -32.21 -28.78
CA ASN A 139 15.61 -32.84 -30.10
C ASN A 139 14.65 -32.15 -31.09
N GLN A 140 14.66 -32.56 -32.37
CA GLN A 140 13.80 -31.96 -33.41
C GLN A 140 12.29 -32.10 -33.14
N SER A 141 11.91 -32.94 -32.19
CA SER A 141 10.54 -33.30 -31.85
C SER A 141 10.24 -33.07 -30.37
N SER A 142 11.05 -32.31 -29.63
CA SER A 142 10.81 -32.08 -28.21
C SER A 142 11.42 -30.81 -27.65
N ASP A 143 10.63 -30.10 -26.85
CA ASP A 143 11.04 -28.89 -26.15
C ASP A 143 10.80 -29.02 -24.64
N ILE A 144 11.68 -28.40 -23.87
CA ILE A 144 11.58 -28.23 -22.42
C ILE A 144 11.53 -26.73 -22.13
N TYR A 145 10.54 -26.30 -21.36
CA TYR A 145 10.44 -24.94 -20.85
C TYR A 145 10.50 -24.98 -19.33
N VAL A 146 11.32 -24.12 -18.75
CA VAL A 146 11.39 -23.87 -17.32
C VAL A 146 11.05 -22.41 -17.08
N ILE A 147 10.05 -22.14 -16.25
CA ILE A 147 9.63 -20.80 -15.90
C ILE A 147 9.67 -20.68 -14.38
N TYR A 148 10.36 -19.67 -13.87
CA TYR A 148 10.37 -19.33 -12.46
C TYR A 148 9.86 -17.89 -12.31
N ARG A 149 8.92 -17.69 -11.38
CA ARG A 149 8.37 -16.38 -11.05
C ARG A 149 8.51 -16.14 -9.55
N LEU A 150 8.92 -14.94 -9.19
CA LEU A 150 9.07 -14.53 -7.81
C LEU A 150 8.58 -13.09 -7.67
N THR A 151 7.56 -12.87 -6.84
CA THR A 151 7.09 -11.55 -6.46
C THR A 151 7.15 -11.42 -4.95
N LYS A 152 7.75 -10.33 -4.47
CA LYS A 152 7.68 -9.93 -3.07
C LYS A 152 7.26 -8.47 -3.02
N SER A 153 6.36 -8.11 -2.12
CA SER A 153 6.07 -6.71 -1.80
C SER A 153 5.93 -6.53 -0.30
N VAL A 154 6.35 -5.36 0.17
CA VAL A 154 6.18 -4.90 1.54
C VAL A 154 5.65 -3.47 1.46
N ASN A 155 4.54 -3.23 2.12
CA ASN A 155 3.92 -1.93 2.30
C ASN A 155 3.99 -1.53 3.77
N GLY A 156 4.35 -0.30 4.09
CA GLY A 156 4.65 0.19 5.45
C GLY A 156 6.14 0.39 5.74
N LYS A 157 7.05 -0.12 4.88
CA LYS A 157 8.50 -0.11 5.14
C LYS A 157 9.34 0.16 3.88
N ILE A 158 10.39 0.96 4.04
CA ILE A 158 11.45 1.18 3.06
C ILE A 158 12.72 0.50 3.56
N PHE A 159 13.42 -0.18 2.66
CA PHE A 159 14.63 -0.95 2.96
C PHE A 159 15.85 -0.24 2.43
N ASN A 160 16.94 -0.25 3.20
CA ASN A 160 18.20 0.34 2.76
C ASN A 160 18.92 -0.55 1.75
N THR A 161 18.75 -1.88 1.87
CA THR A 161 19.35 -2.86 0.96
C THR A 161 18.32 -3.86 0.43
N ILE A 162 18.62 -4.44 -0.73
CA ILE A 162 17.81 -5.50 -1.34
C ILE A 162 17.82 -6.75 -0.46
N ASP A 163 18.93 -7.05 0.24
CA ASP A 163 19.04 -8.20 1.13
C ASP A 163 18.11 -8.06 2.34
N ASP A 164 18.12 -6.89 3.00
CA ASP A 164 17.20 -6.60 4.11
C ASP A 164 15.74 -6.81 3.68
N PHE A 165 15.39 -6.37 2.47
CA PHE A 165 14.06 -6.57 1.90
C PHE A 165 13.72 -8.06 1.69
N PHE A 166 14.64 -8.86 1.16
CA PHE A 166 14.40 -10.30 0.96
C PHE A 166 14.33 -11.08 2.27
N MET A 167 15.17 -10.72 3.25
CA MET A 167 15.18 -11.34 4.58
C MET A 167 14.01 -10.89 5.46
N TYR A 168 13.39 -9.75 5.15
CA TYR A 168 12.29 -9.22 5.96
C TYR A 168 11.13 -10.22 6.13
N SER A 169 10.87 -10.56 7.39
CA SER A 169 9.81 -11.47 7.79
C SER A 169 9.02 -11.05 9.03
N ASP A 170 9.30 -9.87 9.58
CA ASP A 170 8.72 -9.43 10.84
C ASP A 170 7.25 -9.01 10.67
N ASP A 171 6.50 -9.14 11.76
CA ASP A 171 5.11 -8.72 11.88
C ASP A 171 5.05 -7.32 12.52
N ASP A 172 5.45 -6.30 11.74
CA ASP A 172 5.38 -4.90 12.14
C ASP A 172 3.94 -4.37 12.08
N ILE A 173 3.57 -3.49 13.00
CA ILE A 173 2.30 -2.76 12.97
C ILE A 173 2.26 -1.88 11.71
N TRP A 174 1.10 -1.82 11.04
CA TRP A 174 0.89 -1.05 9.81
C TRP A 174 1.79 -1.46 8.64
N THR A 175 2.23 -2.71 8.63
CA THR A 175 3.00 -3.28 7.54
C THR A 175 2.26 -4.48 6.96
N GLU A 176 2.10 -4.47 5.63
CA GLU A 176 1.57 -5.60 4.88
C GLU A 176 2.67 -6.21 4.03
N ARG A 177 2.72 -7.53 3.99
CA ARG A 177 3.69 -8.29 3.21
C ARG A 177 2.97 -9.28 2.31
N TYR A 178 3.39 -9.31 1.05
CA TYR A 178 2.97 -10.30 0.08
C TYR A 178 4.18 -10.98 -0.53
N PHE A 179 4.11 -12.30 -0.68
CA PHE A 179 5.17 -13.13 -1.25
C PHE A 179 4.55 -14.26 -2.06
N ASP A 180 4.93 -14.36 -3.32
CA ASP A 180 4.53 -15.42 -4.23
C ASP A 180 5.74 -15.92 -5.01
N ALA A 181 5.93 -17.23 -5.03
CA ALA A 181 6.99 -17.90 -5.75
C ALA A 181 6.41 -19.12 -6.47
N SER A 182 6.60 -19.16 -7.79
CA SER A 182 6.02 -20.19 -8.65
C SER A 182 7.08 -20.76 -9.59
N PHE A 183 7.04 -22.08 -9.78
CA PHE A 183 7.96 -22.80 -10.65
C PHE A 183 7.19 -23.75 -11.57
N PHE A 184 7.39 -23.60 -12.88
CA PHE A 184 6.70 -24.38 -13.90
C PHE A 184 7.71 -25.08 -14.80
N ILE A 185 7.43 -26.34 -15.11
CA ILE A 185 8.14 -27.10 -16.14
C ILE A 185 7.09 -27.57 -17.15
N LYS A 186 7.37 -27.35 -18.44
CA LYS A 186 6.55 -27.84 -19.55
C LYS A 186 7.41 -28.64 -20.51
N PHE A 187 6.95 -29.85 -20.84
CA PHE A 187 7.54 -30.72 -21.85
C PHE A 187 6.58 -30.80 -23.04
N ASN A 188 7.09 -30.52 -24.23
CA ASN A 188 6.37 -30.78 -25.47
C ASN A 188 7.07 -31.92 -26.21
N TYR A 189 6.30 -32.83 -26.78
CA TYR A 189 6.80 -33.87 -27.67
C TYR A 189 5.86 -34.02 -28.86
N TRP A 190 6.42 -34.09 -30.06
CA TRP A 190 5.68 -34.32 -31.29
C TRP A 190 5.99 -35.72 -31.84
N PHE A 191 4.95 -36.47 -32.18
CA PHE A 191 5.12 -37.75 -32.87
C PHE A 191 5.29 -37.48 -34.36
N ASN A 192 6.35 -38.01 -34.97
CA ASN A 192 6.43 -38.11 -36.43
C ASN A 192 5.57 -39.30 -36.85
N ILE A 193 4.31 -39.03 -37.23
CA ILE A 193 3.36 -39.99 -37.81
C ILE A 193 3.27 -39.74 -39.31
#